data_AF-A0A368N243-F1
#
_entry.id   AF-A0A368N243-F1
#
_cell.length_a   1.000
_cell.length_b   1.000
_cell.length_c   1.000
_cell.angle_alpha   90.00
_cell.angle_beta   90.00
_cell.angle_gamma   90.00
#
_symmetry.space_group_name_H-M   'P 1'
#
loop_
_entity.id
_entity.type
_entity.pdbx_description
1 polymer ?
#
loop_
_entity_poly.entity_id
_entity_poly.type
_entity_poly.pdbx_seq_one_letter_code
_entity_poly.pdbx_strand_id
1 'polypeptide(L)'
;MKKVILTVMVSGIFMVSCSQKGTAVQAGSKVSESDRIAQGKVIFDNSCGKCHDLPDPKSHNDDEWIGIVNIMAKKSKLTDEQGTLVYEYITANN
;
A
#
# COMPACT_ATOMS: atom_id res chain seq x y z
N MET A 1 -39.35 -1.85 47.53
CA MET A 1 -40.34 -2.52 46.65
C MET A 1 -40.85 -1.51 45.63
N LYS A 2 -40.78 -1.86 44.32
CA LYS A 2 -41.53 -1.30 43.17
C LYS A 2 -41.37 0.21 42.90
N LYS A 3 -40.97 0.72 41.72
CA LYS A 3 -41.18 0.33 40.30
C LYS A 3 -40.06 1.04 39.50
N VAL A 4 -39.13 0.43 38.76
CA VAL A 4 -39.16 -0.29 37.47
C VAL A 4 -39.71 0.52 36.28
N ILE A 5 -38.75 1.07 35.51
CA ILE A 5 -38.64 1.21 34.04
C ILE A 5 -39.57 2.20 33.30
N LEU A 6 -38.98 3.19 32.61
CA LEU A 6 -39.17 3.38 31.16
C LEU A 6 -38.07 4.26 30.53
N THR A 7 -37.70 3.82 29.34
CA THR A 7 -36.47 4.00 28.56
C THR A 7 -36.55 5.19 27.57
N VAL A 8 -35.40 5.53 26.94
CA VAL A 8 -35.26 6.13 25.57
C VAL A 8 -35.49 7.68 25.54
N MET A 9 -34.65 8.57 24.97
CA MET A 9 -33.69 8.51 23.86
C MET A 9 -32.89 9.83 23.74
N VAL A 10 -31.83 9.78 22.91
CA VAL A 10 -31.20 10.88 22.13
C VAL A 10 -30.19 11.78 22.84
N SER A 11 -28.92 11.55 22.51
CA SER A 11 -28.01 12.47 21.78
C SER A 11 -26.61 12.17 22.31
N GLY A 12 -25.70 11.52 21.59
CA GLY A 12 -25.31 11.84 20.23
C GLY A 12 -23.92 12.48 20.30
N ILE A 13 -22.95 11.81 19.66
CA ILE A 13 -21.57 12.26 19.38
C ILE A 13 -20.62 12.09 20.56
N PHE A 14 -19.65 11.18 20.42
CA PHE A 14 -18.22 11.55 20.42
C PHE A 14 -17.36 10.36 20.01
N MET A 15 -16.68 10.56 18.87
CA MET A 15 -15.49 9.89 18.36
C MET A 15 -15.55 8.38 18.14
N VAL A 16 -15.96 8.02 16.92
CA VAL A 16 -15.41 6.83 16.26
C VAL A 16 -13.90 7.07 16.06
N SER A 17 -13.09 6.54 16.96
CA SER A 17 -11.65 6.43 16.72
C SER A 17 -11.47 5.31 15.71
N CYS A 18 -11.15 5.66 14.46
CA CYS A 18 -10.55 4.72 13.52
C CYS A 18 -9.15 4.33 14.03
N SER A 19 -9.13 3.51 15.08
CA SER A 19 -7.99 2.71 15.45
C SER A 19 -7.88 1.60 14.41
N GLN A 20 -7.10 1.79 13.35
CA GLN A 20 -6.59 0.63 12.62
C GLN A 20 -5.48 0.01 13.47
N LYS A 21 -5.92 -0.75 14.48
CA LYS A 21 -5.09 -1.64 15.28
C LYS A 21 -5.42 -3.07 14.85
N GLY A 22 -4.56 -3.61 14.02
CA GLY A 22 -4.63 -4.92 13.37
C GLY A 22 -3.97 -4.76 12.01
N THR A 23 -2.90 -5.46 11.64
CA THR A 23 -2.71 -6.90 11.80
C THR A 23 -1.22 -7.24 11.89
N ALA A 24 -0.87 -8.06 12.88
CA ALA A 24 0.22 -9.01 12.72
C ALA A 24 -0.18 -10.02 11.63
N VAL A 25 0.74 -10.27 10.70
CA VAL A 25 0.90 -11.47 9.84
C VAL A 25 -0.39 -12.15 9.36
N GLN A 26 -0.68 -12.02 8.06
CA GLN A 26 -1.37 -13.09 7.34
C GLN A 26 -0.68 -13.33 6.00
N ALA A 27 0.15 -14.37 5.99
CA ALA A 27 0.53 -15.06 4.77
C ALA A 27 -0.75 -15.55 4.07
N GLY A 28 -0.94 -15.14 2.81
CA GLY A 28 -1.98 -15.66 1.93
C GLY A 28 -3.38 -15.06 2.12
N SER A 29 -3.63 -13.88 1.55
CA SER A 29 -4.99 -13.40 1.22
C SER A 29 -4.91 -12.44 0.05
N LYS A 30 -5.89 -12.48 -0.87
CA LYS A 30 -6.00 -11.59 -2.03
C LYS A 30 -5.97 -10.14 -1.56
N VAL A 31 -4.79 -9.55 -1.51
CA VAL A 31 -4.62 -8.10 -1.51
C VAL A 31 -5.17 -7.62 -2.84
N SER A 32 -6.06 -6.62 -2.83
CA SER A 32 -6.66 -6.14 -4.07
C SER A 32 -5.57 -5.57 -4.97
N GLU A 33 -5.74 -5.66 -6.29
CA GLU A 33 -4.74 -5.14 -7.23
C GLU A 33 -4.46 -3.65 -7.00
N SER A 34 -5.50 -2.87 -6.70
CA SER A 34 -5.35 -1.47 -6.32
C SER A 34 -4.50 -1.26 -5.07
N ASP A 35 -4.61 -2.14 -4.08
CA ASP A 35 -3.79 -2.05 -2.86
C ASP A 35 -2.33 -2.42 -3.15
N ARG A 36 -2.08 -3.34 -4.10
CA ARG A 36 -0.72 -3.72 -4.52
C ARG A 36 -0.05 -2.58 -5.27
N ILE A 37 -0.74 -1.96 -6.23
CA ILE A 37 -0.28 -0.77 -6.95
C ILE A 37 -0.02 0.39 -5.97
N ALA A 38 -0.91 0.62 -5.00
CA ALA A 38 -0.72 1.65 -3.99
C ALA A 38 0.52 1.39 -3.12
N GLN A 39 0.77 0.15 -2.71
CA GLN A 39 2.00 -0.24 -2.00
C GLN A 39 3.25 -0.06 -2.86
N GLY A 40 3.17 -0.45 -4.14
CA GLY A 40 4.22 -0.25 -5.14
C GLY A 40 4.62 1.22 -5.25
N LYS A 41 3.65 2.12 -5.36
CA LYS A 41 3.88 3.57 -5.39
C LYS A 41 4.62 4.06 -4.15
N VAL A 42 4.18 3.63 -2.96
CA VAL A 42 4.84 4.01 -1.70
C VAL A 42 6.30 3.54 -1.68
N ILE A 43 6.59 2.34 -2.17
CA ILE A 43 7.97 1.84 -2.24
C ILE A 43 8.77 2.63 -3.27
N PHE A 44 8.21 2.89 -4.45
CA PHE A 44 8.84 3.66 -5.53
C PHE A 44 9.26 5.06 -5.05
N ASP A 45 8.31 5.83 -4.51
CA ASP A 45 8.54 7.20 -4.02
C ASP A 45 9.61 7.24 -2.92
N ASN A 46 9.59 6.27 -2.00
CA ASN A 46 10.46 6.29 -0.82
C ASN A 46 11.80 5.57 -1.00
N SER A 47 11.97 4.76 -2.04
CA SER A 47 13.17 3.93 -2.24
C SER A 47 13.93 4.28 -3.50
N CYS A 48 13.24 4.49 -4.62
CA CYS A 48 13.90 4.70 -5.93
C CYS A 48 14.51 6.10 -6.04
N GLY A 49 13.90 7.11 -5.39
CA GLY A 49 14.37 8.50 -5.40
C GLY A 49 15.57 8.80 -4.50
N LYS A 50 16.13 7.79 -3.82
CA LYS A 50 17.23 7.97 -2.86
C LYS A 50 18.60 8.16 -3.50
N CYS A 51 18.79 7.62 -4.71
CA CYS A 51 20.10 7.57 -5.38
C CYS A 51 20.16 8.40 -6.66
N HIS A 52 19.01 8.65 -7.29
CA HIS A 52 18.82 9.45 -8.48
C HIS A 52 17.36 9.90 -8.55
N ASP A 53 17.02 10.76 -9.52
CA ASP A 53 15.65 11.21 -9.74
C ASP A 53 14.71 10.05 -10.07
N LEU A 54 13.44 10.16 -9.67
CA LEU A 54 12.42 9.17 -10.00
C LEU A 54 12.15 9.20 -11.51
N PRO A 55 12.29 8.07 -12.22
CA PRO A 55 12.00 8.04 -13.64
C PRO A 55 10.49 8.15 -13.90
N ASP A 56 10.12 8.72 -15.05
CA ASP A 56 8.73 8.71 -15.51
C ASP A 56 8.37 7.27 -15.90
N PRO A 57 7.32 6.64 -15.33
CA PRO A 57 6.89 5.30 -15.72
C PRO A 57 6.67 5.11 -17.23
N LYS A 58 6.39 6.20 -17.97
CA LYS A 58 6.19 6.21 -19.42
C LYS A 58 7.48 6.24 -20.25
N SER A 59 8.66 6.28 -19.61
CA SER A 59 9.93 6.44 -20.32
C SER A 59 10.48 5.16 -20.94
N HIS A 60 9.88 4.00 -20.62
CA HIS A 60 10.26 2.68 -21.11
C HIS A 60 9.01 1.82 -21.29
N ASN A 61 9.07 0.77 -22.11
CA ASN A 61 7.97 -0.20 -22.18
C ASN A 61 8.02 -1.24 -21.03
N ASP A 62 6.95 -2.00 -20.85
CA ASP A 62 6.82 -2.96 -19.73
C ASP A 62 7.94 -4.02 -19.71
N ASP A 63 8.35 -4.53 -20.88
CA ASP A 63 9.43 -5.52 -21.00
C ASP A 63 10.81 -4.92 -20.68
N GLU A 64 11.01 -3.62 -20.91
CA GLU A 64 12.24 -2.93 -20.49
C GLU A 64 12.27 -2.71 -18.97
N TRP A 65 11.11 -2.37 -18.39
CA TRP A 65 10.97 -2.12 -16.97
C TRP A 65 11.32 -3.34 -16.10
N ILE A 66 11.05 -4.56 -16.56
CA ILE A 66 11.43 -5.77 -15.80
C ILE A 66 12.93 -5.82 -15.54
N GLY A 67 13.75 -5.47 -16.54
CA GLY A 67 15.21 -5.45 -16.43
C GLY A 67 15.68 -4.33 -15.50
N ILE A 68 15.10 -3.14 -15.67
CA ILE A 68 15.45 -1.95 -14.89
C ILE A 68 15.13 -2.17 -13.40
N VAL A 69 13.89 -2.60 -13.10
CA VAL A 69 13.44 -2.84 -11.71
C VAL A 69 14.27 -3.96 -11.07
N ASN A 70 14.61 -5.04 -11.79
CA ASN A 70 15.46 -6.10 -11.25
C ASN A 70 16.86 -5.61 -10.84
N ILE A 71 17.45 -4.67 -11.58
CA ILE A 71 18.75 -4.09 -11.23
C ILE A 71 18.59 -3.10 -10.05
N MET A 72 17.58 -2.23 -10.10
CA MET A 72 17.36 -1.20 -9.09
C MET A 72 16.89 -1.76 -7.75
N ALA A 73 16.08 -2.82 -7.74
CA ALA A 73 15.66 -3.51 -6.52
C ALA A 73 16.87 -4.04 -5.75
N LYS A 74 17.83 -4.68 -6.43
CA LYS A 74 19.08 -5.16 -5.82
C LYS A 74 19.93 -4.01 -5.26
N LYS A 75 20.09 -2.93 -6.04
CA LYS A 75 20.87 -1.75 -5.61
C LYS A 75 20.23 -1.03 -4.41
N SER A 76 18.90 -1.00 -4.37
CA SER A 76 18.11 -0.35 -3.33
C SER A 76 17.80 -1.28 -2.14
N LYS A 77 18.28 -2.53 -2.20
CA LYS A 77 18.06 -3.57 -1.18
C LYS A 77 16.58 -3.87 -0.91
N LEU A 78 15.76 -3.77 -1.96
CA LEU A 78 14.37 -4.23 -1.91
C LEU A 78 14.31 -5.75 -1.85
N THR A 79 13.29 -6.28 -1.18
CA THR A 79 12.94 -7.70 -1.29
C THR A 79 12.33 -7.99 -2.67
N ASP A 80 12.27 -9.27 -3.06
CA ASP A 80 11.65 -9.67 -4.33
C ASP A 80 10.17 -9.26 -4.42
N GLU A 81 9.43 -9.36 -3.31
CA GLU A 81 8.05 -8.88 -3.20
C GLU A 81 7.97 -7.36 -3.44
N GLN A 82 8.85 -6.57 -2.80
CA GLN A 82 8.88 -5.13 -2.96
C GLN A 82 9.24 -4.72 -4.40
N GLY A 83 10.18 -5.42 -5.02
CA GLY A 83 10.52 -5.22 -6.43
C GLY A 83 9.33 -5.50 -7.35
N THR A 84 8.57 -6.56 -7.07
CA THR A 84 7.35 -6.91 -7.83
C THR A 84 6.29 -5.82 -7.70
N LEU A 85 6.01 -5.32 -6.49
CA LEU A 85 5.06 -4.24 -6.27
C LEU A 85 5.46 -2.95 -7.00
N VAL A 86 6.76 -2.62 -7.02
CA VAL A 86 7.27 -1.47 -7.78
C VAL A 86 7.07 -1.66 -9.28
N TYR A 87 7.36 -2.85 -9.81
CA TYR A 87 7.13 -3.14 -11.22
C TYR A 87 5.65 -2.99 -11.60
N GLU A 88 4.73 -3.53 -10.79
CA GLU A 88 3.29 -3.41 -11.01
C GLU A 88 2.80 -1.96 -10.97
N TYR A 89 3.32 -1.15 -10.03
CA TYR A 89 3.04 0.27 -10.01
C TYR A 89 3.50 0.98 -11.29
N ILE A 90 4.73 0.70 -11.74
CA ILE A 90 5.29 1.34 -12.93
C ILE A 90 4.48 0.97 -14.18
N THR A 91 4.20 -0.32 -14.40
CA THR A 91 3.48 -0.78 -15.60
C THR A 91 2.00 -0.42 -15.60
N ALA A 92 1.37 -0.29 -14.42
CA ALA A 92 0.03 0.29 -14.31
C ALA A 92 -0.04 1.79 -14.69
N ASN A 93 1.11 2.44 -14.83
CA ASN A 93 1.24 3.88 -15.10
C ASN A 93 2.02 4.22 -16.39
N ASN A 94 2.36 3.22 -17.20
CA ASN A 94 3.12 3.33 -18.46
C ASN A 94 2.24 3.77 -19.65
#